data_AF-A0A7G8J8F4-F1
#
_entry.id   AF-A0A7G8J8F4-F1
#
_cell.length_a   1.000
_cell.length_b   1.000
_cell.length_c   1.000
_cell.angle_alpha   90.00
_cell.angle_beta   90.00
_cell.angle_gamma   90.00
#
_symmetry.space_group_name_H-M   'P 1'
#
loop_
_entity.id
_entity.type
_entity.pdbx_description
1 polymer ?
#
loop_
_entity_poly.entity_id
_entity_poly.type
_entity_poly.pdbx_seq_one_letter_code
_entity_poly.pdbx_strand_id
1 'polypeptide(L)'
;MDLRTAGVVIQVLKLMAASDGNIAPEEQELLDSLGKRYLKEAAIPSWTAAFSHPNDLEVLAEEIPEECIALTAKLSYMVIASSRDAYQFTINSDEQKAFERLCDTLGLDQEARSELIVQAKNELAKRPGLWDVLYSSFSSQFSMGRIPSA
;
A
#
# COMPACT_ATOMS: atom_id res chain seq x y z
N MET A 1 0.97 -7.06 14.37
CA MET A 1 0.70 -7.75 13.09
C MET A 1 1.92 -8.56 12.68
N ASP A 2 1.71 -9.66 11.98
CA ASP A 2 2.80 -10.50 11.47
C ASP A 2 3.56 -9.83 10.33
N LEU A 3 4.86 -10.13 10.24
CA LEU A 3 5.72 -9.65 9.16
C LEU A 3 5.14 -10.06 7.79
N ARG A 4 4.59 -11.27 7.67
CA ARG A 4 4.00 -11.78 6.43
C ARG A 4 2.96 -10.81 5.87
N THR A 5 2.06 -10.32 6.71
CA THR A 5 1.03 -9.36 6.32
C THR A 5 1.63 -8.05 5.86
N ALA A 6 2.67 -7.55 6.52
CA ALA A 6 3.39 -6.35 6.08
C ALA A 6 3.92 -6.52 4.65
N GLY A 7 4.47 -7.70 4.35
CA GLY A 7 4.91 -8.07 3.01
C GLY A 7 3.78 -8.05 1.99
N VAL A 8 2.63 -8.67 2.30
CA VAL A 8 1.46 -8.68 1.41
C VAL A 8 1.02 -7.26 1.10
N VAL A 9 0.88 -6.42 2.12
CA VAL A 9 0.44 -5.02 1.95
C VAL A 9 1.45 -4.24 1.09
N ILE A 10 2.76 -4.34 1.34
CA ILE A 10 3.78 -3.67 0.51
C ILE A 10 3.68 -4.12 -0.95
N GLN A 11 3.47 -5.41 -1.19
CA GLN A 11 3.38 -5.95 -2.54
C GLN A 11 2.10 -5.48 -3.26
N VAL A 12 0.96 -5.46 -2.56
CA VAL A 12 -0.29 -4.87 -3.09
C VAL A 12 -0.09 -3.40 -3.43
N LEU A 13 0.53 -2.61 -2.54
CA LEU A 13 0.82 -1.19 -2.80
C LEU A 13 1.71 -1.01 -4.03
N LYS A 14 2.70 -1.88 -4.24
CA LYS A 14 3.57 -1.85 -5.41
C LYS A 14 2.83 -2.18 -6.71
N LEU A 15 1.91 -3.13 -6.68
CA LEU A 15 1.05 -3.43 -7.83
C LEU A 15 0.06 -2.28 -8.12
N MET A 16 -0.47 -1.65 -7.08
CA MET A 16 -1.35 -0.49 -7.19
C MET A 16 -0.62 0.73 -7.77
N ALA A 17 0.59 1.03 -7.30
CA ALA A 17 1.44 2.08 -7.88
C ALA A 17 1.76 1.79 -9.35
N ALA A 18 1.99 0.52 -9.70
CA ALA A 18 2.25 0.11 -11.08
C ALA A 18 1.01 0.14 -11.99
N SER A 19 -0.19 0.40 -11.45
CA SER A 19 -1.45 0.30 -12.19
C SER A 19 -1.62 1.35 -13.30
N ASP A 20 -1.08 2.57 -13.16
CA ASP A 20 -1.07 3.60 -14.24
C ASP A 20 0.11 3.40 -15.20
N GLY A 21 0.93 2.36 -15.00
CA GLY A 21 2.16 2.12 -15.76
C GLY A 21 3.29 3.14 -15.51
N ASN A 22 3.06 4.13 -14.66
CA ASN A 22 4.04 5.12 -14.20
C ASN A 22 4.13 5.06 -12.68
N ILE A 23 5.26 4.58 -12.17
CA ILE A 23 5.61 4.69 -10.76
C ILE A 23 6.63 5.82 -10.67
N ALA A 24 6.40 6.82 -9.83
CA ALA A 24 7.40 7.86 -9.64
C ALA A 24 8.68 7.26 -9.02
N PRO A 25 9.89 7.73 -9.40
CA PRO A 25 11.15 7.13 -8.94
C PRO A 25 11.25 7.06 -7.41
N GLU A 26 10.76 8.10 -6.73
CA GLU A 26 10.71 8.20 -5.28
C GLU A 26 9.81 7.11 -4.65
N GLU A 27 8.68 6.80 -5.29
CA GLU A 27 7.76 5.74 -4.82
C GLU A 27 8.41 4.36 -4.97
N GLN A 28 9.09 4.16 -6.10
CA GLN A 28 9.78 2.91 -6.38
C GLN A 28 10.93 2.67 -5.40
N GLU A 29 11.77 3.66 -5.12
CA GLU A 29 12.86 3.54 -4.14
C GLU A 29 12.33 3.27 -2.72
N LEU A 30 11.21 3.88 -2.34
CA LEU A 30 10.65 3.74 -1.00
C LEU A 30 9.96 2.38 -0.81
N LEU A 31 9.16 1.93 -1.77
CA LEU A 31 8.57 0.59 -1.79
C LEU A 31 9.65 -0.49 -1.83
N ASP A 32 10.73 -0.26 -2.58
CA ASP A 32 11.88 -1.17 -2.62
C ASP A 32 12.63 -1.19 -1.28
N SER A 33 12.76 -0.04 -0.61
CA SER A 33 13.36 0.06 0.73
C SER A 33 12.53 -0.64 1.80
N LEU A 34 11.20 -0.43 1.81
CA LEU A 34 10.26 -1.14 2.70
C LEU A 34 10.30 -2.65 2.42
N GLY A 35 10.36 -3.03 1.15
CA GLY A 35 10.46 -4.42 0.73
C GLY A 35 11.74 -5.12 1.16
N LYS A 36 12.90 -4.50 0.91
CA LYS A 36 14.20 -4.99 1.37
C LYS A 36 14.24 -5.13 2.89
N ARG A 37 13.63 -4.18 3.60
CA ARG A 37 13.53 -4.22 5.05
C ARG A 37 12.67 -5.38 5.53
N TYR A 38 11.49 -5.56 4.95
CA TYR A 38 10.63 -6.70 5.22
C TYR A 38 11.37 -8.02 4.98
N LEU A 39 12.00 -8.21 3.82
CA LEU A 39 12.75 -9.42 3.50
C LEU A 39 13.88 -9.68 4.52
N LYS A 40 14.55 -8.62 4.98
CA LYS A 40 15.59 -8.69 5.99
C LYS A 40 15.05 -9.07 7.37
N GLU A 41 13.97 -8.44 7.83
CA GLU A 41 13.36 -8.72 9.15
C GLU A 41 12.66 -10.08 9.17
N ALA A 42 12.02 -10.49 8.07
CA ALA A 42 11.38 -11.78 7.92
C ALA A 42 12.38 -12.91 7.59
N ALA A 43 13.67 -12.60 7.39
CA ALA A 43 14.72 -13.53 6.98
C ALA A 43 14.36 -14.34 5.71
N ILE A 44 13.65 -13.72 4.77
CA ILE A 44 13.20 -14.36 3.52
C ILE A 44 14.13 -13.92 2.37
N PRO A 45 14.58 -14.84 1.50
CA PRO A 45 15.52 -14.51 0.43
C PRO A 45 14.92 -13.64 -0.69
N SER A 46 13.61 -13.71 -0.93
CA SER A 46 12.94 -12.93 -1.98
C SER A 46 11.41 -12.95 -1.84
N TRP A 47 10.74 -12.03 -2.53
CA TRP A 47 9.27 -11.96 -2.60
C TRP A 47 8.63 -13.23 -3.16
N THR A 48 9.26 -13.88 -4.14
CA THR A 48 8.80 -15.17 -4.71
C THR A 48 8.98 -16.34 -3.75
N ALA A 49 9.83 -16.20 -2.74
CA ALA A 49 9.92 -17.15 -1.63
C ALA A 49 8.93 -16.84 -0.50
N ALA A 50 8.49 -15.58 -0.37
CA ALA A 50 7.48 -15.15 0.60
C ALA A 50 6.05 -15.46 0.13
N PHE A 51 5.79 -15.30 -1.17
CA PHE A 51 4.46 -15.41 -1.77
C PHE A 51 4.51 -16.25 -3.04
N SER A 52 3.53 -17.13 -3.22
CA SER A 52 3.39 -17.98 -4.41
C SER A 52 3.10 -17.16 -5.68
N HIS A 53 2.32 -16.07 -5.53
CA HIS A 53 1.92 -15.19 -6.65
C HIS A 53 2.16 -13.71 -6.31
N PRO A 54 3.43 -13.25 -6.27
CA PRO A 54 3.75 -11.89 -5.86
C PRO A 54 3.29 -10.82 -6.86
N ASN A 55 2.90 -11.20 -8.08
CA ASN A 55 2.41 -10.26 -9.10
C ASN A 55 0.89 -10.32 -9.28
N ASP A 56 0.19 -11.07 -8.43
CA ASP A 56 -1.26 -11.25 -8.53
C ASP A 56 -1.94 -10.50 -7.38
N LEU A 57 -2.62 -9.41 -7.73
CA LEU A 57 -3.24 -8.52 -6.76
C LEU A 57 -4.40 -9.19 -6.03
N GLU A 58 -5.16 -10.06 -6.71
CA GLU A 58 -6.32 -10.72 -6.12
C GLU A 58 -5.87 -11.77 -5.10
N VAL A 59 -4.90 -12.60 -5.48
CA VAL A 59 -4.32 -13.62 -4.58
C VAL A 59 -3.67 -12.97 -3.36
N LEU A 60 -2.96 -11.85 -3.55
CA LEU A 60 -2.37 -11.13 -2.43
C LEU A 60 -3.44 -10.50 -1.53
N ALA A 61 -4.50 -9.93 -2.09
CA ALA A 61 -5.58 -9.34 -1.32
C ALA A 61 -6.32 -10.37 -0.45
N GLU A 62 -6.50 -11.60 -0.94
CA GLU A 62 -7.09 -12.70 -0.17
C GLU A 62 -6.22 -13.15 1.02
N GLU A 63 -4.89 -12.94 0.97
CA GLU A 63 -3.99 -13.24 2.09
C GLU A 63 -3.99 -12.16 3.18
N ILE A 64 -4.70 -11.03 2.97
CA ILE A 64 -4.76 -9.94 3.93
C ILE A 64 -5.79 -10.27 5.02
N PRO A 65 -5.39 -10.31 6.30
CA PRO A 65 -6.33 -10.51 7.39
C PRO A 65 -7.29 -9.33 7.50
N GLU A 66 -8.52 -9.58 7.94
CA GLU A 66 -9.61 -8.57 8.02
C GLU A 66 -9.19 -7.27 8.73
N GLU A 67 -8.40 -7.37 9.80
CA GLU A 67 -7.85 -6.24 10.54
C GLU A 67 -6.96 -5.29 9.71
N CYS A 68 -6.36 -5.80 8.62
CA CYS A 68 -5.51 -5.05 7.70
C CYS A 68 -6.23 -4.61 6.43
N ILE A 69 -7.44 -5.10 6.16
CA ILE A 69 -8.19 -4.81 4.94
C ILE A 69 -8.42 -3.30 4.79
N ALA A 70 -8.96 -2.67 5.84
CA ALA A 70 -9.22 -1.24 5.87
C ALA A 70 -7.94 -0.41 5.68
N LEU A 71 -6.84 -0.81 6.33
CA LEU A 71 -5.54 -0.15 6.19
C LEU A 71 -5.03 -0.28 4.76
N THR A 72 -5.07 -1.49 4.19
CA THR A 72 -4.57 -1.76 2.84
C THR A 72 -5.33 -0.94 1.81
N ALA A 73 -6.68 -0.96 1.87
CA ALA A 73 -7.48 -0.16 0.96
C ALA A 73 -7.19 1.34 1.11
N LYS A 74 -7.09 1.85 2.34
CA LYS A 74 -6.72 3.26 2.58
C LYS A 74 -5.35 3.59 1.98
N LEU A 75 -4.33 2.79 2.26
CA LEU A 75 -2.96 3.02 1.77
C LEU A 75 -2.90 2.91 0.24
N SER A 76 -3.56 1.92 -0.36
CA SER A 76 -3.64 1.74 -1.81
C SER A 76 -4.27 2.94 -2.49
N TYR A 77 -5.36 3.48 -1.92
CA TYR A 77 -5.99 4.71 -2.41
C TYR A 77 -5.05 5.91 -2.29
N MET A 78 -4.32 6.01 -1.17
CA MET A 78 -3.38 7.11 -0.99
C MET A 78 -2.22 7.05 -1.98
N VAL A 79 -1.69 5.85 -2.27
CA VAL A 79 -0.63 5.63 -3.26
C VAL A 79 -1.07 6.09 -4.65
N ILE A 80 -2.20 5.58 -5.17
CA ILE A 80 -2.69 6.00 -6.50
C ILE A 80 -3.05 7.49 -6.53
N ALA A 81 -3.55 8.05 -5.43
CA ALA A 81 -3.89 9.48 -5.38
C ALA A 81 -2.64 10.38 -5.36
N SER A 82 -1.49 9.87 -4.91
CA SER A 82 -0.23 10.62 -4.81
C SER A 82 0.77 10.33 -5.94
N SER A 83 0.52 9.30 -6.75
CA SER A 83 1.40 8.90 -7.85
C SER A 83 1.46 9.93 -8.97
N ARG A 84 0.50 10.88 -9.02
CA ARG A 84 0.51 12.01 -9.96
C ARG A 84 0.87 13.34 -9.30
N ASP A 85 1.69 14.07 -10.05
CA ASP A 85 2.28 15.39 -9.80
C ASP A 85 1.44 16.33 -8.92
N ALA A 86 2.14 17.03 -8.04
CA ALA A 86 1.73 17.64 -6.77
C ALA A 86 0.58 18.67 -6.78
N TYR A 87 -0.20 18.79 -7.85
CA TYR A 87 -1.22 19.81 -8.04
C TYR A 87 -2.63 19.29 -8.32
N GLN A 88 -2.79 18.04 -8.75
CA GLN A 88 -4.12 17.49 -9.04
C GLN A 88 -4.17 16.03 -8.56
N PHE A 89 -4.71 15.82 -7.37
CA PHE A 89 -5.10 14.50 -6.82
C PHE A 89 -6.23 13.87 -7.66
N THR A 90 -6.03 13.73 -8.96
CA THR A 90 -6.97 13.15 -9.93
C THR A 90 -6.52 11.75 -10.26
N ILE A 91 -7.23 10.78 -9.67
CA ILE A 91 -7.11 9.36 -9.97
C ILE A 91 -7.65 9.14 -11.38
N ASN A 92 -6.91 8.39 -12.21
CA ASN A 92 -7.37 8.05 -13.55
C ASN A 92 -8.45 6.94 -13.49
N SER A 93 -9.07 6.60 -14.63
CA SER A 93 -10.07 5.52 -14.66
C SER A 93 -9.50 4.10 -14.48
N ASP A 94 -8.20 3.88 -14.68
CA ASP A 94 -7.56 2.56 -14.60
C ASP A 94 -7.11 2.21 -13.18
N GLU A 95 -6.49 3.15 -12.45
CA GLU A 95 -6.21 3.12 -11.01
C GLU A 95 -7.50 3.02 -10.21
N GLN A 96 -8.55 3.75 -10.61
CA GLN A 96 -9.86 3.64 -9.98
C GLN A 96 -10.43 2.23 -10.16
N LYS A 97 -10.31 1.63 -11.35
CA LYS A 97 -10.71 0.23 -11.59
C LYS A 97 -9.85 -0.78 -10.83
N ALA A 98 -8.54 -0.56 -10.72
CA ALA A 98 -7.66 -1.43 -9.94
C ALA A 98 -8.01 -1.35 -8.45
N PHE A 99 -8.31 -0.16 -7.94
CA PHE A 99 -8.76 0.04 -6.58
C PHE A 99 -10.13 -0.59 -6.33
N GLU A 100 -11.04 -0.51 -7.31
CA GLU A 100 -12.34 -1.19 -7.25
C GLU A 100 -12.18 -2.70 -7.13
N ARG A 101 -11.37 -3.30 -8.00
CA ARG A 101 -11.06 -4.74 -7.93
C ARG A 101 -10.44 -5.13 -6.60
N LEU A 102 -9.52 -4.31 -6.08
CA LEU A 102 -8.94 -4.52 -4.76
C LEU A 102 -10.01 -4.50 -3.67
N CYS A 103 -10.88 -3.49 -3.65
CA CYS A 103 -11.97 -3.40 -2.67
C CYS A 103 -12.97 -4.56 -2.78
N ASP A 104 -13.32 -4.96 -4.00
CA ASP A 104 -14.23 -6.09 -4.25
C ASP A 104 -13.60 -7.39 -3.72
N THR A 105 -12.31 -7.62 -3.98
CA THR A 105 -11.58 -8.81 -3.49
C THR A 105 -11.47 -8.82 -1.97
N LEU A 106 -11.27 -7.64 -1.37
CA LEU A 106 -11.25 -7.47 0.08
C LEU A 106 -12.63 -7.54 0.74
N GLY A 107 -13.72 -7.68 -0.04
CA GLY A 107 -15.08 -7.73 0.47
C GLY A 107 -15.55 -6.43 1.13
N LEU A 108 -15.01 -5.28 0.72
CA LEU A 108 -15.37 -3.98 1.28
C LEU A 108 -16.66 -3.44 0.66
N ASP A 109 -17.65 -3.18 1.51
CA ASP A 109 -18.88 -2.52 1.10
C ASP A 109 -18.64 -1.09 0.60
N GLN A 110 -19.55 -0.59 -0.22
CA GLN A 110 -19.45 0.73 -0.85
C GLN A 110 -19.40 1.89 0.17
N GLU A 111 -20.07 1.73 1.33
CA GLU A 111 -19.99 2.68 2.46
C GLU A 111 -18.60 2.68 3.08
N ALA A 112 -18.07 1.51 3.43
CA ALA A 112 -16.73 1.37 4.02
C ALA A 112 -15.66 1.92 3.06
N ARG A 113 -15.77 1.62 1.77
CA ARG A 113 -14.90 2.17 0.72
C ARG A 113 -14.95 3.70 0.69
N SER A 114 -16.15 4.28 0.69
CA SER A 114 -16.31 5.74 0.66
C SER A 114 -15.71 6.40 1.89
N GLU A 115 -15.89 5.80 3.06
CA GLU A 115 -15.31 6.28 4.32
C GLU A 115 -13.79 6.24 4.29
N LEU A 116 -13.19 5.12 3.83
CA LEU A 116 -11.75 4.96 3.70
C LEU A 116 -11.15 5.96 2.71
N ILE A 117 -11.83 6.25 1.60
CA ILE A 117 -11.43 7.28 0.64
C ILE A 117 -11.41 8.66 1.32
N VAL A 118 -12.45 9.01 2.09
CA VAL A 118 -12.51 10.28 2.81
C VAL A 118 -11.41 10.38 3.86
N GLN A 119 -11.15 9.30 4.60
CA GLN A 119 -10.05 9.25 5.56
C GLN A 119 -8.68 9.41 4.88
N ALA A 120 -8.44 8.70 3.77
CA ALA A 120 -7.24 8.82 2.95
C ALA A 120 -7.03 10.25 2.44
N LYS A 121 -8.09 10.87 1.89
CA LYS A 121 -8.06 12.27 1.43
C LYS A 121 -7.78 13.24 2.58
N ASN A 122 -8.39 13.03 3.74
CA ASN A 122 -8.13 13.86 4.91
C ASN A 122 -6.69 13.74 5.42
N GLU A 123 -6.10 12.56 5.34
CA GLU A 123 -4.68 12.33 5.69
C GLU A 123 -3.74 12.99 4.69
N LEU A 124 -4.00 12.83 3.39
CA LEU A 124 -3.27 13.53 2.33
C LEU A 124 -3.39 15.06 2.45
N ALA A 125 -4.58 15.55 2.79
CA ALA A 125 -4.85 16.98 2.95
C ALA A 125 -4.13 17.60 4.15
N LYS A 126 -3.78 16.81 5.17
CA LYS A 126 -3.07 17.28 6.37
C LYS A 126 -1.59 17.62 6.11
N ARG A 127 -1.10 17.48 4.87
CA ARG A 127 0.27 17.78 4.44
C ARG A 127 1.43 17.02 5.13
N PRO A 128 1.29 15.84 5.77
CA PRO A 128 2.44 14.95 5.79
C PRO A 128 2.65 14.47 4.34
N GLY A 129 3.89 14.34 3.87
CA GLY A 129 4.12 13.59 2.65
C GLY A 129 3.42 12.23 2.79
N LEU A 130 2.74 11.75 1.75
CA LEU A 130 2.15 10.40 1.72
C LEU A 130 3.08 9.37 2.36
N TRP A 131 4.37 9.55 2.08
CA TRP A 131 5.50 8.76 2.53
C TRP A 131 5.66 8.74 4.05
N ASP A 132 5.47 9.85 4.75
CA ASP A 132 5.49 9.91 6.22
C ASP A 132 4.31 9.12 6.82
N VAL A 133 3.14 9.17 6.16
CA VAL A 133 1.96 8.41 6.59
C VAL A 133 2.17 6.92 6.37
N LEU A 134 2.71 6.51 5.22
CA LEU A 134 3.08 5.13 4.95
C LEU A 134 4.12 4.66 5.97
N TYR A 135 5.20 5.41 6.17
CA TYR A 135 6.26 5.03 7.11
C TYR A 135 5.75 4.93 8.55
N SER A 136 4.93 5.89 8.98
CA SER A 136 4.30 5.89 10.31
C SER A 136 3.33 4.72 10.47
N SER A 137 2.52 4.42 9.45
CA SER A 137 1.58 3.30 9.47
C SER A 137 2.32 1.96 9.51
N PHE A 138 3.37 1.80 8.70
CA PHE A 138 4.19 0.58 8.70
C PHE A 138 4.97 0.40 10.01
N SER A 139 5.50 1.50 10.54
CA SER A 139 6.24 1.47 11.80
C SER A 139 5.34 1.21 13.02
N SER A 140 4.15 1.82 13.04
CA SER A 140 3.18 1.70 14.14
C SER A 140 2.43 0.36 14.13
N GLN A 141 1.97 -0.10 12.97
CA GLN A 141 1.11 -1.30 12.87
C GLN A 141 1.87 -2.60 12.65
N PHE A 142 2.98 -2.57 11.91
CA PHE A 142 3.76 -3.77 11.56
C PHE A 142 5.05 -3.92 12.37
N SER A 143 5.30 -3.05 13.35
CA SER A 143 6.49 -3.09 14.21
C SER A 143 7.83 -3.08 13.45
N MET A 144 7.86 -2.59 12.20
CA MET A 144 9.11 -2.25 11.53
C MET A 144 9.73 -1.06 12.26
N GLY A 145 10.77 -1.29 13.07
CA GLY A 145 11.32 -0.26 13.94
C GLY A 145 11.69 1.03 13.20
N ARG A 146 11.51 2.21 13.80
CA ARG A 146 11.99 3.47 13.21
C ARG A 146 13.48 3.37 12.83
N ILE A 147 13.86 3.92 11.69
CA ILE A 147 15.27 4.26 11.46
C ILE A 147 15.68 5.24 12.57
N PRO A 148 16.85 5.07 13.20
CA PRO A 148 17.48 6.19 13.86
C PRO A 148 17.72 7.25 12.78
N SER A 149 17.28 8.47 13.03
CA SER A 149 17.68 9.63 12.27
C SER A 149 19.22 9.64 12.19
N ALA A 150 19.78 9.53 10.99
CA ALA A 150 21.19 9.79 10.73
C ALA A 150 21.30 11.11 9.97
#